data_AF-K6TU42-F1
#
_entry.id   AF-K6TU42-F1
#
_cell.length_a   1.000
_cell.length_b   1.000
_cell.length_c   1.000
_cell.angle_alpha   90.00
_cell.angle_beta   90.00
_cell.angle_gamma   90.00
#
_symmetry.space_group_name_H-M   'P 1'
#
loop_
_entity.id
_entity.type
_entity.pdbx_description
1 polymer ?
#
loop_
_entity_poly.entity_id
_entity_poly.type
_entity_poly.pdbx_seq_one_letter_code
_entity_poly.pdbx_strand_id
1 'polypeptide(L)'
;MSNFKRGYLNSEERNFYMISKSFIQMINGERNLNNKMTNEIWVEWSKKGMFTQLMQKSIKLVKTYLTKFCEEIEENIDEAEKAKLKKQLLKFDYRLVDDYTVQKLYRDYKDKLKYIVMEREKFDPIIEELAEIKCVGCKCDYKTCFLYKAFDDISLVRVDEEENCPYAVDLSKCKPEEVKRIEKIKENLKVKNQFRK
;
A
#
# COMPACT_ATOMS: atom_id res chain seq x y z
N MET A 1 -22.90 -21.04 19.17
CA MET A 1 -21.79 -20.15 18.78
C MET A 1 -21.64 -20.23 17.28
N SER A 2 -21.66 -19.10 16.57
CA SER A 2 -21.75 -19.03 15.10
C SER A 2 -20.54 -19.66 14.40
N ASN A 3 -20.79 -20.55 13.44
CA ASN A 3 -19.79 -21.32 12.67
C ASN A 3 -19.14 -20.55 11.50
N PHE A 4 -19.21 -19.21 11.50
CA PHE A 4 -18.50 -18.39 10.52
C PHE A 4 -17.63 -17.36 11.25
N LYS A 5 -16.47 -17.81 11.73
CA LYS A 5 -15.42 -16.90 12.19
C LYS A 5 -14.69 -16.36 10.96
N ARG A 6 -14.68 -15.04 10.82
CA ARG A 6 -13.93 -14.35 9.77
C ARG A 6 -12.45 -14.60 9.99
N GLY A 7 -11.79 -15.37 9.12
CA GLY A 7 -10.37 -15.74 9.24
C GLY A 7 -9.36 -14.59 9.09
N TYR A 8 -9.84 -13.33 9.10
CA TYR A 8 -9.03 -12.13 8.96
C TYR A 8 -9.52 -10.98 9.84
N LEU A 9 -8.60 -10.08 10.18
CA LEU A 9 -8.90 -8.82 10.86
C LEU A 9 -9.17 -7.70 9.85
N ASN A 10 -10.14 -6.83 10.16
CA ASN A 10 -10.31 -5.58 9.43
C ASN A 10 -9.18 -4.59 9.77
N SER A 11 -9.19 -3.40 9.16
CA SER A 11 -8.13 -2.40 9.35
C SER A 11 -8.01 -1.90 10.79
N GLU A 12 -9.12 -1.65 11.49
CA GLU A 12 -9.12 -1.12 12.86
C GLU A 12 -8.68 -2.19 13.87
N GLU A 13 -9.23 -3.40 13.76
CA GLU A 13 -8.86 -4.54 14.61
C GLU A 13 -7.39 -4.92 14.42
N ARG A 14 -6.92 -4.93 13.16
CA ARG A 14 -5.51 -5.17 12.86
C ARG A 14 -4.65 -4.11 13.51
N ASN A 15 -5.01 -2.84 13.40
CA ASN A 15 -4.26 -1.75 14.03
C ASN A 15 -4.19 -1.93 15.56
N PHE A 16 -5.33 -2.20 16.20
CA PHE A 16 -5.39 -2.42 17.64
C PHE A 16 -4.54 -3.63 18.09
N TYR A 17 -4.65 -4.74 17.36
CA TYR A 17 -3.84 -5.94 17.60
C TYR A 17 -2.34 -5.65 17.48
N MET A 18 -1.92 -4.95 16.42
CA MET A 18 -0.53 -4.60 16.17
C MET A 18 0.05 -3.70 17.27
N ILE A 19 -0.72 -2.70 17.72
CA ILE A 19 -0.33 -1.85 18.86
C ILE A 19 -0.22 -2.68 20.14
N SER A 20 -1.20 -3.56 20.41
CA SER A 20 -1.23 -4.40 21.61
C SER A 20 -0.03 -5.35 21.68
N LYS A 21 0.26 -6.08 20.60
CA LYS A 21 1.46 -6.94 20.51
C LYS A 21 2.74 -6.13 20.63
N SER A 22 2.84 -4.99 19.96
CA SER A 22 4.04 -4.14 20.05
C SER A 22 4.27 -3.64 21.48
N PHE A 23 3.21 -3.32 22.21
CA PHE A 23 3.27 -2.94 23.61
C PHE A 23 3.73 -4.11 24.51
N ILE A 24 3.24 -5.34 24.28
CA ILE A 24 3.73 -6.54 24.97
C ILE A 24 5.24 -6.73 24.74
N GLN A 25 5.69 -6.61 23.49
CA GLN A 25 7.11 -6.72 23.13
C GLN A 25 7.95 -5.63 23.82
N MET A 26 7.41 -4.41 23.95
CA MET A 26 8.05 -3.34 24.70
C MET A 26 8.14 -3.67 26.19
N ILE A 27 7.08 -4.22 26.81
CA ILE A 27 7.09 -4.68 28.20
C ILE A 27 8.17 -5.76 28.41
N ASN A 28 8.33 -6.68 27.46
CA ASN A 28 9.32 -7.74 27.50
C ASN A 28 10.77 -7.26 27.28
N GLY A 29 10.98 -6.00 26.89
CA GLY A 29 12.30 -5.50 26.53
C GLY A 29 12.78 -5.94 25.14
N GLU A 30 11.91 -6.53 24.31
CA GLU A 30 12.21 -6.88 22.91
C GLU A 30 12.27 -5.63 22.02
N ARG A 31 11.62 -4.54 22.45
CA ARG A 31 11.57 -3.26 21.74
C ARG A 31 11.95 -2.11 22.65
N ASN A 32 12.87 -1.27 22.18
CA ASN A 32 13.17 0.03 22.77
C ASN A 32 13.71 0.99 21.70
N LEU A 33 13.86 2.26 22.07
CA LEU A 33 14.33 3.32 21.17
C LEU A 33 15.68 3.01 20.50
N ASN A 34 16.51 2.19 21.15
CA ASN A 34 17.86 1.84 20.71
C ASN A 34 17.92 0.51 19.93
N ASN A 35 16.77 -0.16 19.70
CA ASN A 35 16.68 -1.49 19.08
C ASN A 35 17.58 -2.56 19.75
N LYS A 36 17.87 -2.41 21.04
CA LYS A 36 18.63 -3.41 21.81
C LYS A 36 17.67 -4.28 22.60
N MET A 37 17.88 -5.59 22.65
CA MET A 37 17.12 -6.41 23.59
C MET A 37 17.55 -6.11 25.02
N THR A 38 16.58 -5.87 25.89
CA THR A 38 16.77 -5.65 27.34
C THR A 38 15.95 -6.66 28.12
N ASN A 39 16.13 -6.70 29.45
CA ASN A 39 15.19 -7.40 30.32
C ASN A 39 13.81 -6.70 30.28
N GLU A 40 12.82 -7.32 30.92
CA GLU A 40 11.50 -6.72 31.03
C GLU A 40 11.54 -5.38 31.75
N ILE A 41 10.62 -4.49 31.40
CA ILE A 41 10.63 -3.09 31.86
C ILE A 41 10.64 -2.98 33.38
N TRP A 42 9.96 -3.87 34.09
CA TRP A 42 9.96 -3.83 35.56
C TRP A 42 11.32 -4.22 36.14
N VAL A 43 12.13 -5.04 35.47
CA VAL A 43 13.49 -5.36 35.94
C VAL A 43 14.36 -4.13 35.76
N GLU A 44 14.34 -3.55 34.56
CA GLU A 44 15.20 -2.42 34.21
C GLU A 44 14.85 -1.14 34.96
N TRP A 45 13.56 -0.89 35.19
CA TRP A 45 13.12 0.33 35.87
C TRP A 45 13.13 0.17 37.39
N SER A 46 12.96 -1.05 37.93
CA SER A 46 13.16 -1.28 39.38
C SER A 46 14.61 -1.06 39.78
N LYS A 47 15.59 -1.46 38.94
CA LYS A 47 17.02 -1.14 39.16
C LYS A 47 17.29 0.36 39.28
N LYS A 48 16.45 1.19 38.64
CA LYS A 48 16.55 2.66 38.64
C LYS A 48 15.66 3.32 39.70
N GLY A 49 14.99 2.54 40.55
CA GLY A 49 14.05 3.07 41.55
C GLY A 49 12.76 3.66 40.96
N MET A 50 12.45 3.39 39.70
CA MET A 50 11.30 3.97 38.98
C MET A 50 10.03 3.13 39.07
N PHE A 51 10.05 2.01 39.79
CA PHE A 51 8.90 1.13 39.97
C PHE A 51 8.58 0.94 41.46
N THR A 52 7.31 1.13 41.82
CA THR A 52 6.78 0.63 43.09
C THR A 52 6.36 -0.84 42.94
N GLN A 53 6.27 -1.57 44.05
CA GLN A 53 5.77 -2.96 44.03
C GLN A 53 4.35 -3.07 43.45
N LEU A 54 3.49 -2.07 43.71
CA LEU A 54 2.14 -2.02 43.17
C LEU A 54 2.16 -1.87 41.65
N MET A 55 2.95 -0.91 41.12
CA MET A 55 3.13 -0.72 39.69
C MET A 55 3.62 -2.01 39.02
N GLN A 56 4.56 -2.72 39.65
CA GLN A 56 5.11 -3.96 39.12
C GLN A 56 4.03 -5.06 39.03
N LYS A 57 3.16 -5.18 40.04
CA LYS A 57 2.03 -6.09 40.00
C LYS A 57 1.07 -5.73 38.88
N SER A 58 0.71 -4.45 38.76
CA SER A 58 -0.23 -3.96 37.74
C SER A 58 0.29 -4.19 36.32
N ILE A 59 1.57 -3.88 36.03
CA ILE A 59 2.11 -4.05 34.68
C ILE A 59 2.24 -5.52 34.27
N LYS A 60 2.55 -6.41 35.22
CA LYS A 60 2.55 -7.86 34.98
C LYS A 60 1.14 -8.36 34.68
N LEU A 61 0.13 -7.84 35.38
CA LEU A 61 -1.27 -8.18 35.14
C LEU A 61 -1.70 -7.76 33.73
N VAL A 62 -1.35 -6.53 33.33
CA VAL A 62 -1.60 -6.01 31.97
C VAL A 62 -0.95 -6.92 30.92
N LYS A 63 0.34 -7.27 31.09
CA LYS A 63 1.04 -8.19 30.19
C LYS A 63 0.25 -9.50 30.04
N THR A 64 -0.14 -10.13 31.14
CA THR A 64 -0.82 -11.42 31.12
C THR A 64 -2.14 -11.38 30.36
N TYR A 65 -3.04 -10.43 30.70
CA TYR A 65 -4.35 -10.39 30.05
C TYR A 65 -4.29 -9.90 28.62
N LEU A 66 -3.39 -8.97 28.30
CA LEU A 66 -3.22 -8.51 26.93
C LEU A 66 -2.63 -9.60 26.04
N THR A 67 -1.73 -10.44 26.59
CA THR A 67 -1.20 -11.62 25.89
C THR A 67 -2.31 -12.62 25.58
N LYS A 68 -3.11 -12.98 26.58
CA LYS A 68 -4.27 -13.88 26.40
C LYS A 68 -5.25 -13.36 25.34
N PHE A 69 -5.58 -12.07 25.40
CA PHE A 69 -6.43 -11.43 24.40
C PHE A 69 -5.87 -11.57 22.98
N CYS A 70 -4.57 -11.35 22.80
CA CYS A 70 -3.93 -11.51 21.49
C CYS A 70 -3.91 -12.98 21.03
N GLU A 71 -3.67 -13.93 21.94
CA GLU A 71 -3.70 -15.37 21.67
C GLU A 71 -5.10 -15.81 21.23
N GLU A 72 -6.15 -15.36 21.91
CA GLU A 72 -7.54 -15.63 21.51
C GLU A 72 -7.86 -15.04 20.13
N ILE A 73 -7.35 -13.84 19.80
CA ILE A 73 -7.48 -13.29 18.44
C ILE A 73 -6.78 -14.21 17.44
N GLU A 74 -5.56 -14.63 17.72
CA GLU A 74 -4.78 -15.51 16.85
C GLU A 74 -5.53 -16.84 16.62
N GLU A 75 -6.10 -17.46 17.65
CA GLU A 75 -6.92 -18.68 17.49
C GLU A 75 -8.12 -18.51 16.56
N ASN A 76 -8.60 -17.28 16.35
CA ASN A 76 -9.76 -16.99 15.52
C ASN A 76 -9.42 -16.61 14.06
N ILE A 77 -8.13 -16.50 13.70
CA ILE A 77 -7.67 -16.10 12.36
C ILE A 77 -6.88 -17.21 11.66
N ASP A 78 -6.85 -17.15 10.33
CA ASP A 78 -6.18 -18.16 9.51
C ASP A 78 -4.65 -18.05 9.63
N GLU A 79 -3.95 -19.17 9.45
CA GLU A 79 -2.47 -19.21 9.49
C GLU A 79 -1.81 -18.26 8.48
N ALA A 80 -2.44 -18.05 7.32
CA ALA A 80 -1.97 -17.10 6.32
C ALA A 80 -1.98 -15.66 6.86
N GLU A 81 -3.06 -15.26 7.56
CA GLU A 81 -3.18 -13.94 8.17
C GLU A 81 -2.23 -13.80 9.37
N LYS A 82 -2.08 -14.84 10.21
CA LYS A 82 -1.07 -14.87 11.28
C LYS A 82 0.34 -14.64 10.75
N ALA A 83 0.73 -15.35 9.70
CA ALA A 83 2.05 -15.22 9.08
C ALA A 83 2.28 -13.80 8.53
N LYS A 84 1.24 -13.21 7.94
CA LYS A 84 1.26 -11.82 7.46
C LYS A 84 1.41 -10.83 8.62
N LEU A 85 0.62 -10.98 9.69
CA LEU A 85 0.71 -10.13 10.88
C LEU A 85 2.07 -10.23 11.55
N LYS A 86 2.64 -11.44 11.69
CA LYS A 86 3.99 -11.64 12.23
C LYS A 86 5.05 -10.92 11.39
N LYS A 87 4.99 -11.03 10.06
CA LYS A 87 5.88 -10.30 9.14
C LYS A 87 5.73 -8.79 9.27
N GLN A 88 4.51 -8.30 9.39
CA GLN A 88 4.25 -6.88 9.61
C GLN A 88 4.79 -6.43 10.97
N LEU A 89 4.60 -7.22 12.02
CA LEU A 89 5.05 -6.90 13.37
C LEU A 89 6.56 -6.74 13.41
N LEU A 90 7.33 -7.62 12.76
CA LEU A 90 8.80 -7.49 12.66
C LEU A 90 9.26 -6.17 12.03
N LYS A 91 8.46 -5.58 11.13
CA LYS A 91 8.77 -4.32 10.43
C LYS A 91 8.13 -3.08 11.06
N PHE A 92 7.08 -3.28 11.84
CA PHE A 92 6.35 -2.21 12.50
C PHE A 92 7.18 -1.69 13.65
N ASP A 93 7.32 -0.38 13.79
CA ASP A 93 7.99 0.25 14.92
C ASP A 93 7.02 1.25 15.56
N TYR A 94 6.82 1.15 16.86
CA TYR A 94 5.90 1.98 17.62
C TYR A 94 6.71 2.97 18.45
N ARG A 95 6.75 4.23 18.00
CA ARG A 95 7.45 5.33 18.67
C ARG A 95 6.53 6.52 18.79
N LEU A 96 6.66 7.25 19.90
CA LEU A 96 6.13 8.60 19.99
C LEU A 96 7.00 9.50 19.11
N VAL A 97 6.38 10.19 18.17
CA VAL A 97 7.03 11.15 17.28
C VAL A 97 6.30 12.48 17.45
N ASP A 98 7.05 13.58 17.48
CA ASP A 98 6.43 14.90 17.52
C ASP A 98 5.65 15.20 16.23
N ASP A 99 4.69 16.12 16.34
CA ASP A 99 3.80 16.48 15.24
C ASP A 99 4.57 17.01 14.02
N TYR A 100 5.66 17.76 14.26
CA TYR A 100 6.50 18.28 13.19
C TYR A 100 7.12 17.17 12.34
N THR A 101 7.63 16.12 12.98
CA THR A 101 8.23 14.96 12.33
C THR A 101 7.18 14.16 11.56
N VAL A 102 5.99 14.00 12.14
CA VAL A 102 4.84 13.36 11.46
C VAL A 102 4.45 14.15 10.21
N GLN A 103 4.30 15.47 10.30
CA GLN A 103 3.97 16.33 9.17
C GLN A 103 5.08 16.31 8.10
N LYS A 104 6.35 16.26 8.50
CA LYS A 104 7.47 16.10 7.57
C LYS A 104 7.39 14.76 6.83
N LEU A 105 7.16 13.65 7.52
CA LEU A 105 6.99 12.34 6.90
C LEU A 105 5.80 12.30 5.94
N TYR A 106 4.67 12.92 6.30
CA TYR A 106 3.52 13.02 5.39
C TYR A 106 3.82 13.89 4.16
N ARG A 107 4.59 14.97 4.30
CA ARG A 107 5.06 15.77 3.16
C ARG A 107 5.95 14.93 2.25
N ASP A 108 6.97 14.29 2.81
CA ASP A 108 7.89 13.43 2.07
C ASP A 108 7.16 12.26 1.39
N TYR A 109 6.16 11.68 2.06
CA TYR A 109 5.31 10.62 1.50
C TYR A 109 4.44 11.14 0.37
N LYS A 110 3.82 12.32 0.53
CA LYS A 110 3.00 12.97 -0.51
C LYS A 110 3.85 13.35 -1.73
N ASP A 111 5.09 13.79 -1.52
CA ASP A 111 6.02 14.09 -2.59
C ASP A 111 6.50 12.81 -3.31
N LYS A 112 6.70 11.71 -2.59
CA LYS A 112 7.00 10.40 -3.20
C LYS A 112 5.80 9.79 -3.94
N LEU A 113 4.58 9.98 -3.44
CA LEU A 113 3.34 9.56 -4.12
C LEU A 113 3.12 10.27 -5.46
N LYS A 114 3.79 11.40 -5.73
CA LYS A 114 3.77 12.04 -7.06
C LYS A 114 4.37 11.14 -8.14
N TYR A 115 5.27 10.22 -7.78
CA TYR A 115 5.98 9.38 -8.71
C TYR A 115 5.55 7.92 -8.55
N ILE A 116 5.15 7.29 -9.67
CA ILE A 116 4.90 5.85 -9.72
C ILE A 116 6.23 5.19 -10.10
N VAL A 117 6.77 4.35 -9.20
CA VAL A 117 7.95 3.54 -9.49
C VAL A 117 7.48 2.13 -9.83
N MET A 118 7.66 1.72 -11.09
CA MET A 118 7.30 0.41 -11.61
C MET A 118 8.44 -0.14 -12.46
N GLU A 119 8.62 -1.47 -12.47
CA GLU A 119 9.54 -2.13 -13.41
C GLU A 119 9.09 -1.90 -14.85
N ARG A 120 10.04 -1.60 -15.74
CA ARG A 120 9.77 -1.28 -17.15
C ARG A 120 8.94 -2.36 -17.85
N GLU A 121 9.27 -3.62 -17.63
CA GLU A 121 8.59 -4.80 -18.20
C GLU A 121 7.09 -4.86 -17.87
N LYS A 122 6.66 -4.31 -16.73
CA LYS A 122 5.25 -4.24 -16.34
C LYS A 122 4.58 -2.98 -16.84
N PHE A 123 5.35 -1.91 -17.02
CA PHE A 123 4.88 -0.59 -17.39
C PHE A 123 4.62 -0.45 -18.88
N ASP A 124 5.56 -0.92 -19.71
CA ASP A 124 5.49 -0.84 -21.17
C ASP A 124 4.17 -1.41 -21.75
N PRO A 125 3.71 -2.64 -21.40
CA PRO A 125 2.44 -3.16 -21.94
C PRO A 125 1.21 -2.34 -21.52
N ILE A 126 1.22 -1.72 -20.33
CA ILE A 126 0.10 -0.90 -19.84
C ILE A 126 0.01 0.40 -20.66
N ILE A 127 1.16 1.02 -20.95
CA ILE A 127 1.21 2.25 -21.75
C ILE A 127 0.87 1.97 -23.21
N GLU A 128 1.35 0.86 -23.77
CA GLU A 128 1.01 0.43 -25.13
C GLU A 128 -0.49 0.22 -25.29
N GLU A 129 -1.14 -0.54 -24.39
CA GLU A 129 -2.59 -0.73 -24.41
C GLU A 129 -3.35 0.60 -24.30
N LEU A 130 -2.88 1.52 -23.44
CA LEU A 130 -3.49 2.82 -23.27
C LEU A 130 -3.37 3.69 -24.53
N ALA A 131 -2.19 3.69 -25.17
CA ALA A 131 -1.93 4.39 -26.42
C ALA A 131 -2.78 3.81 -27.56
N GLU A 132 -2.87 2.49 -27.68
CA GLU A 132 -3.73 1.84 -28.67
C GLU A 132 -5.20 2.26 -28.53
N ILE A 133 -5.71 2.32 -27.29
CA ILE A 133 -7.11 2.68 -27.04
C ILE A 133 -7.38 4.16 -27.31
N LYS A 134 -6.44 5.04 -26.91
CA LYS A 134 -6.68 6.49 -26.81
C LYS A 134 -6.09 7.30 -27.95
N CYS A 135 -5.03 6.82 -28.58
CA CYS A 135 -4.30 7.55 -29.61
C CYS A 135 -4.62 7.07 -31.04
N VAL A 136 -5.09 5.83 -31.20
CA VAL A 136 -5.48 5.31 -32.52
C VAL A 136 -6.80 5.92 -33.00
N GLY A 137 -6.71 6.69 -34.09
CA GLY A 137 -7.81 7.50 -34.64
C GLY A 137 -8.12 8.75 -33.80
N CYS A 138 -7.20 9.19 -32.95
CA CYS A 138 -7.38 10.37 -32.12
C CYS A 138 -7.27 11.65 -32.95
N LYS A 139 -8.25 12.55 -32.78
CA LYS A 139 -8.29 13.88 -33.43
C LYS A 139 -8.07 15.04 -32.46
N CYS A 140 -7.76 14.73 -31.21
CA CYS A 140 -7.54 15.76 -30.18
C CYS A 140 -6.22 16.49 -30.44
N ASP A 141 -6.19 17.79 -30.16
CA ASP A 141 -4.97 18.60 -30.11
C ASP A 141 -4.12 18.18 -28.90
N TYR A 142 -2.84 17.89 -29.12
CA TYR A 142 -1.88 17.53 -28.08
C TYR A 142 -1.85 18.51 -26.91
N LYS A 143 -2.07 19.82 -27.14
CA LYS A 143 -2.07 20.85 -26.09
C LYS A 143 -3.14 20.63 -25.03
N THR A 144 -4.25 20.00 -25.41
CA THR A 144 -5.39 19.73 -24.54
C THR A 144 -5.48 18.27 -24.11
N CYS A 145 -4.59 17.43 -24.63
CA CYS A 145 -4.60 15.99 -24.39
C CYS A 145 -4.05 15.67 -22.99
N PHE A 146 -4.87 15.03 -22.15
CA PHE A 146 -4.47 14.63 -20.79
C PHE A 146 -3.35 13.58 -20.75
N LEU A 147 -3.10 12.86 -21.87
CA LEU A 147 -2.04 11.86 -21.97
C LEU A 147 -0.73 12.41 -22.51
N TYR A 148 -0.76 13.52 -23.25
CA TYR A 148 0.43 14.02 -23.95
C TYR A 148 1.60 14.26 -23.01
N LYS A 149 1.34 15.01 -21.92
CA LYS A 149 2.37 15.31 -20.92
C LYS A 149 2.91 14.04 -20.25
N ALA A 150 2.03 13.09 -19.94
CA ALA A 150 2.44 11.83 -19.32
C ALA A 150 3.33 10.99 -20.25
N PHE A 151 3.04 10.97 -21.56
CA PHE A 151 3.84 10.25 -22.55
C PHE A 151 5.18 10.94 -22.85
N ASP A 152 5.21 12.26 -22.84
CA ASP A 152 6.45 13.03 -23.04
C ASP A 152 7.37 12.92 -21.80
N ASP A 153 6.81 13.00 -20.58
CA ASP A 153 7.53 12.87 -19.30
C ASP A 153 8.22 11.49 -19.16
N ILE A 154 7.64 10.43 -19.74
CA ILE A 154 8.23 9.07 -19.76
C ILE A 154 9.05 8.78 -21.03
N SER A 155 9.15 9.77 -21.93
CA SER A 155 9.83 9.68 -23.22
C SER A 155 9.33 8.50 -24.06
N LEU A 156 8.01 8.33 -24.14
CA LEU A 156 7.39 7.35 -25.03
C LEU A 156 7.78 7.67 -26.47
N VAL A 157 8.05 6.62 -27.26
CA VAL A 157 8.41 6.76 -28.66
C VAL A 157 7.25 7.42 -29.42
N ARG A 158 7.55 8.46 -30.18
CA ARG A 158 6.58 9.14 -31.05
C ARG A 158 6.32 8.27 -32.27
N VAL A 159 5.07 8.19 -32.69
CA VAL A 159 4.67 7.25 -33.76
C VAL A 159 4.86 7.89 -35.13
N ASP A 160 4.29 9.07 -35.33
CA ASP A 160 4.39 9.85 -36.58
C ASP A 160 4.21 11.35 -36.27
N GLU A 161 4.69 12.23 -37.15
CA GLU A 161 4.46 13.68 -37.07
C GLU A 161 3.07 14.04 -37.64
N GLU A 162 2.01 13.58 -36.97
CA GLU A 162 0.64 13.97 -37.31
C GLU A 162 0.36 15.42 -36.86
N GLU A 163 -0.44 16.15 -37.65
CA GLU A 163 -0.73 17.58 -37.42
C GLU A 163 -1.34 17.86 -36.04
N ASN A 164 -2.09 16.90 -35.49
CA ASN A 164 -2.83 17.08 -34.24
C ASN A 164 -2.08 16.58 -32.99
N CYS A 165 -1.28 15.52 -33.09
CA CYS A 165 -0.52 14.98 -31.95
C CYS A 165 0.54 13.96 -32.41
N PRO A 166 1.80 14.03 -31.92
CA PRO A 166 2.88 13.11 -32.34
C PRO A 166 2.72 11.65 -31.87
N TYR A 167 1.71 11.38 -31.04
CA TYR A 167 1.34 10.04 -30.60
C TYR A 167 0.08 9.52 -31.30
N ALA A 168 -0.63 10.36 -32.05
CA ALA A 168 -1.83 9.93 -32.76
C ALA A 168 -1.46 9.03 -33.94
N VAL A 169 -2.30 8.03 -34.19
CA VAL A 169 -2.16 7.15 -35.34
C VAL A 169 -3.36 7.35 -36.25
N ASP A 170 -3.12 7.75 -37.49
CA ASP A 170 -4.18 7.83 -38.49
C ASP A 170 -4.64 6.42 -38.89
N LEU A 171 -5.93 6.15 -38.71
CA LEU A 171 -6.57 4.90 -39.10
C LEU A 171 -6.49 4.66 -40.61
N SER A 172 -6.34 5.70 -41.41
CA SER A 172 -6.18 5.58 -42.88
C SER A 172 -4.88 4.86 -43.27
N LYS A 173 -3.87 4.87 -42.39
CA LYS A 173 -2.57 4.20 -42.57
C LYS A 173 -2.58 2.74 -42.07
N CYS A 174 -3.61 2.31 -41.35
CA CYS A 174 -3.73 0.94 -40.83
C CYS A 174 -4.28 -0.03 -41.88
N LYS A 175 -3.87 -1.30 -41.83
CA LYS A 175 -4.43 -2.33 -42.71
C LYS A 175 -5.89 -2.61 -42.35
N PRO A 176 -6.75 -3.04 -43.29
CA PRO A 176 -8.17 -3.32 -43.04
C PRO A 176 -8.42 -4.34 -41.92
N GLU A 177 -7.50 -5.29 -41.72
CA GLU A 177 -7.57 -6.31 -40.66
C GLU A 177 -7.27 -5.73 -39.26
N GLU A 178 -6.36 -4.75 -39.18
CA GLU A 178 -5.97 -4.07 -37.95
C GLU A 178 -7.09 -3.14 -37.48
N VAL A 179 -7.73 -2.42 -38.41
CA VAL A 179 -8.89 -1.56 -38.14
C VAL A 179 -10.04 -2.37 -37.51
N LYS A 180 -10.36 -3.53 -38.08
CA LYS A 180 -11.39 -4.44 -37.52
C LYS A 180 -11.04 -4.95 -36.12
N ARG A 181 -9.76 -5.22 -35.84
CA ARG A 181 -9.28 -5.63 -34.51
C ARG A 181 -9.44 -4.50 -33.49
N ILE A 182 -9.08 -3.27 -33.88
CA ILE A 182 -9.20 -2.06 -33.05
C ILE A 182 -10.68 -1.77 -32.73
N GLU A 183 -11.57 -1.83 -33.72
CA GLU A 183 -13.01 -1.62 -33.52
C GLU A 183 -13.60 -2.65 -32.55
N LYS A 184 -13.24 -3.93 -32.71
CA LYS A 184 -13.67 -5.01 -31.84
C LYS A 184 -13.17 -4.86 -30.39
N ILE A 185 -11.94 -4.36 -30.20
CA ILE A 185 -11.41 -4.02 -28.87
C ILE A 185 -12.18 -2.86 -28.25
N LYS A 186 -12.44 -1.79 -29.03
CA LYS A 186 -13.23 -0.62 -28.58
C LYS A 186 -14.65 -1.02 -28.17
N GLU A 187 -15.31 -1.91 -28.92
CA GLU A 187 -16.63 -2.45 -28.55
C GLU A 187 -16.60 -3.31 -27.30
N ASN A 188 -15.67 -4.28 -27.20
CA ASN A 188 -15.55 -5.13 -26.02
C ASN A 188 -15.29 -4.33 -24.73
N LEU A 189 -14.55 -3.22 -24.84
CA LEU A 189 -14.30 -2.30 -23.73
C LEU A 189 -15.52 -1.47 -23.33
N LYS A 190 -16.41 -1.13 -24.28
CA LYS A 190 -17.70 -0.51 -23.96
C LYS A 190 -18.59 -1.47 -23.18
N VAL A 191 -18.58 -2.76 -23.53
CA VAL A 191 -19.40 -3.79 -22.87
C VAL A 191 -18.86 -4.15 -21.48
N LYS A 192 -17.54 -4.20 -21.28
CA LYS A 192 -16.92 -4.54 -19.99
C LYS A 192 -16.92 -3.41 -18.95
N ASN A 193 -17.05 -2.15 -19.38
CA ASN A 193 -17.16 -1.02 -18.44
C ASN A 193 -18.61 -0.81 -18.00
N GLN A 194 -19.02 -1.55 -16.97
CA GLN A 194 -20.35 -1.46 -16.34
C GLN A 194 -20.64 -0.10 -15.67
N PHE A 195 -19.65 0.82 -15.65
CA PHE A 195 -19.70 2.11 -14.94
C PHE A 195 -19.55 3.35 -15.84
N ARG A 196 -19.53 3.21 -17.17
CA ARG A 196 -19.65 4.38 -18.05
C ARG A 196 -21.13 4.66 -18.34
N LYS A 197 -21.69 5.65 -17.64
CA LYS A 197 -22.81 6.45 -18.16
C LYS A 197 -22.27 7.50 -19.11
#